data_AF-A0A7C1MU61-F1
#
_entry.id   AF-A0A7C1MU61-F1
#
_cell.length_a   1.000
_cell.length_b   1.000
_cell.length_c   1.000
_cell.angle_alpha   90.00
_cell.angle_beta   90.00
_cell.angle_gamma   90.00
#
_symmetry.space_group_name_H-M   'P 1'
#
loop_
_entity.id
_entity.type
_entity.pdbx_description
1 polymer ?
#
loop_
_entity_poly.entity_id
_entity_poly.type
_entity_poly.pdbx_seq_one_letter_code
_entity_poly.pdbx_strand_id
1 'polypeptide(L)'
;MNIHPWINYFTNQGVPQDTVELLLVLPIVATFIALVRQVIGIKAFGIYTPLLVIFAFLATGIKYGAVVFISVILVGMLMRLILRRLRLLYLPRVAITLTVVAFAMLAVLVVGGSFQRTGLAAVSIFPLLIMVIIVEKFIAAQIEKGNRTAILLAVETLAISVAGYYLASWEGLINSIVSYPWAVLLIIPFNVFLGKWTGLRLSEYWRFREIIKKS
;
A
#
# COMPACT_ATOMS: atom_id res chain seq x y z
N MET A 1 -16.08 23.72 7.93
CA MET A 1 -16.51 22.40 7.42
C MET A 1 -17.93 22.15 7.88
N ASN A 2 -18.85 21.79 6.98
CA ASN A 2 -20.19 21.34 7.37
C ASN A 2 -20.12 19.84 7.65
N ILE A 3 -19.85 19.49 8.90
CA ILE A 3 -19.75 18.09 9.33
C ILE A 3 -21.17 17.52 9.43
N HIS A 4 -21.43 16.40 8.74
CA HIS A 4 -22.73 15.76 8.77
C HIS A 4 -23.11 15.35 10.22
N PRO A 5 -24.37 15.56 10.67
CA PRO A 5 -24.79 15.28 12.04
C PRO A 5 -24.49 13.86 12.54
N TRP A 6 -24.48 12.90 11.61
CA TRP A 6 -24.14 11.51 11.89
C TRP A 6 -22.67 11.30 12.29
N ILE A 7 -21.74 12.07 11.71
CA ILE A 7 -20.32 12.04 12.12
C ILE A 7 -20.17 12.67 13.51
N ASN A 8 -20.86 13.79 13.75
CA ASN A 8 -20.89 14.42 15.08
C ASN A 8 -21.41 13.47 16.17
N TYR A 9 -22.37 12.61 15.84
CA TYR A 9 -22.82 11.57 16.76
C TYR A 9 -21.69 10.62 17.17
N PHE A 10 -20.89 10.12 16.23
CA PHE A 10 -19.76 9.24 16.55
C PHE A 10 -18.67 9.94 17.36
N THR A 11 -18.34 11.19 17.01
CA THR A 11 -17.35 11.96 17.77
C THR A 11 -17.82 12.23 19.19
N ASN A 12 -19.11 12.48 19.39
CA ASN A 12 -19.71 12.65 20.72
C ASN A 12 -19.71 11.36 21.54
N GLN A 13 -19.66 10.18 20.90
CA GLN A 13 -19.49 8.88 21.56
C GLN A 13 -18.01 8.54 21.84
N GLY A 14 -17.08 9.46 21.58
CA GLY A 14 -15.65 9.29 21.86
C GLY A 14 -14.83 8.66 20.72
N VAL A 15 -15.42 8.50 19.52
CA VAL A 15 -14.66 8.04 18.35
C VAL A 15 -13.85 9.21 17.77
N PRO A 16 -12.52 9.11 17.59
CA PRO A 16 -11.74 10.17 16.96
C PRO A 16 -12.24 10.46 15.55
N GLN A 17 -12.34 11.74 15.20
CA GLN A 17 -12.80 12.17 13.87
C GLN A 17 -11.94 11.55 12.76
N ASP A 18 -10.61 11.57 12.92
CA ASP A 18 -9.66 10.96 11.99
C ASP A 18 -9.96 9.48 11.71
N THR A 19 -10.40 8.72 12.72
CA THR A 19 -10.78 7.31 12.56
C THR A 19 -12.01 7.17 11.67
N VAL A 20 -13.02 8.03 11.87
CA VAL A 20 -14.23 8.03 11.05
C VAL A 20 -13.90 8.40 9.60
N GLU A 21 -13.08 9.42 9.41
CA GLU A 21 -12.63 9.85 8.08
C GLU A 21 -11.86 8.74 7.36
N LEU A 22 -10.88 8.12 8.02
CA LEU A 22 -10.09 7.02 7.45
C LEU A 22 -10.96 5.81 7.09
N LEU A 23 -11.96 5.48 7.91
CA LEU A 23 -12.90 4.39 7.63
C LEU A 23 -13.77 4.67 6.41
N LEU A 24 -14.23 5.92 6.22
CA LEU A 24 -15.04 6.31 5.07
C LEU A 24 -14.21 6.46 3.78
N VAL A 25 -12.94 6.82 3.90
CA VAL A 25 -11.99 6.92 2.78
C VAL A 25 -11.55 5.52 2.31
N LEU A 26 -11.50 4.52 3.20
CA LEU A 26 -11.01 3.17 2.90
C LEU A 26 -11.71 2.52 1.68
N PRO A 27 -13.05 2.50 1.54
CA PRO A 27 -13.71 1.95 0.36
C PRO A 27 -13.36 2.68 -0.94
N ILE A 28 -13.13 4.00 -0.87
CA ILE A 28 -12.75 4.81 -2.04
C ILE A 28 -11.35 4.42 -2.51
N VAL A 29 -10.41 4.32 -1.57
CA VAL A 29 -9.04 3.91 -1.86
C VAL A 29 -9.01 2.47 -2.41
N ALA A 30 -9.77 1.55 -1.82
CA ALA A 30 -9.89 0.18 -2.32
C ALA A 30 -10.41 0.14 -3.76
N THR A 31 -11.40 0.98 -4.08
CA THR A 31 -11.97 1.12 -5.42
C THR A 31 -10.98 1.72 -6.40
N PHE A 32 -10.22 2.72 -5.97
CA PHE A 32 -9.13 3.29 -6.75
C PHE A 32 -8.09 2.22 -7.11
N ILE A 33 -7.66 1.40 -6.14
CA ILE A 33 -6.73 0.30 -6.39
C ILE A 33 -7.33 -0.70 -7.38
N ALA A 34 -8.61 -1.07 -7.22
CA ALA A 34 -9.30 -1.96 -8.14
C ALA A 34 -9.35 -1.39 -9.56
N LEU A 35 -9.67 -0.10 -9.71
CA LEU A 35 -9.71 0.60 -10.99
C LEU A 35 -8.34 0.62 -11.65
N VAL A 36 -7.29 1.04 -10.93
CA VAL A 36 -5.92 1.05 -11.47
C VAL A 36 -5.51 -0.35 -11.92
N ARG A 37 -5.81 -1.37 -11.12
CA ARG A 37 -5.43 -2.75 -11.45
C ARG A 37 -6.22 -3.32 -12.63
N GLN A 38 -7.51 -3.02 -12.74
CA GLN A 38 -8.36 -3.57 -13.79
C GLN A 38 -8.26 -2.80 -15.11
N VAL A 39 -8.21 -1.47 -15.04
CA VAL A 39 -8.21 -0.59 -16.21
C VAL A 39 -6.80 -0.37 -16.73
N ILE A 40 -5.83 -0.06 -15.86
CA ILE A 40 -4.44 0.19 -16.27
C ILE A 40 -3.68 -1.13 -16.41
N GLY A 41 -3.93 -2.11 -15.53
CA GLY A 41 -3.29 -3.42 -15.56
C GLY A 41 -1.99 -3.51 -14.77
N ILE A 42 -1.73 -2.54 -13.88
CA ILE A 42 -0.58 -2.53 -12.97
C ILE A 42 -0.69 -3.72 -12.01
N LYS A 43 0.40 -4.48 -11.85
CA LYS A 43 0.43 -5.67 -11.00
C LYS A 43 1.03 -5.31 -9.63
N ALA A 44 0.19 -5.20 -8.61
CA ALA A 44 0.65 -5.07 -7.23
C ALA A 44 0.65 -6.42 -6.49
N PHE A 45 1.15 -6.43 -5.24
CA PHE A 45 0.96 -7.51 -4.28
C PHE A 45 -0.53 -7.63 -3.84
N GLY A 46 -1.40 -8.03 -4.77
CA GLY A 46 -2.85 -8.03 -4.53
C GLY A 46 -3.42 -6.62 -4.32
N ILE A 47 -4.66 -6.55 -3.84
CA ILE A 47 -5.35 -5.28 -3.54
C ILE A 47 -5.02 -4.80 -2.12
N TYR A 48 -4.85 -5.75 -1.20
CA TYR A 48 -4.67 -5.46 0.22
C TYR A 48 -3.31 -4.84 0.56
N THR A 49 -2.22 -5.27 -0.10
CA THR A 49 -0.89 -4.75 0.23
C THR A 49 -0.74 -3.26 -0.11
N PRO A 50 -1.11 -2.76 -1.30
CA PRO A 50 -1.12 -1.32 -1.55
C PRO A 50 -1.99 -0.55 -0.56
N LEU A 51 -3.16 -1.10 -0.20
CA LEU A 51 -4.06 -0.48 0.78
C LEU A 51 -3.37 -0.30 2.13
N LEU A 52 -2.71 -1.34 2.65
CA LEU A 52 -1.95 -1.24 3.89
C LEU A 52 -0.82 -0.22 3.80
N VAL A 53 -0.07 -0.20 2.70
CA VAL A 53 1.03 0.77 2.51
C VAL A 53 0.49 2.21 2.54
N ILE A 54 -0.67 2.47 1.93
CA ILE A 54 -1.32 3.79 1.97
C ILE A 54 -1.59 4.21 3.40
N PHE A 55 -2.20 3.34 4.22
CA PHE A 55 -2.47 3.66 5.63
C PHE A 55 -1.19 3.81 6.45
N ALA A 56 -0.15 3.02 6.15
CA ALA A 56 1.16 3.21 6.76
C ALA A 56 1.75 4.59 6.38
N PHE A 57 1.58 5.05 5.15
CA PHE A 57 2.02 6.38 4.71
C PHE A 57 1.19 7.51 5.31
N LEU A 58 -0.12 7.31 5.51
CA LEU A 58 -0.98 8.27 6.22
C LEU A 58 -0.52 8.45 7.67
N ALA A 59 -0.16 7.35 8.35
CA ALA A 59 0.29 7.40 9.74
C ALA A 59 1.74 7.89 9.92
N THR A 60 2.64 7.60 8.98
CA THR A 60 4.08 7.95 9.11
C THR A 60 4.51 9.16 8.29
N GLY A 61 3.66 9.62 7.39
CA GLY A 61 4.03 10.53 6.32
C GLY A 61 4.73 9.81 5.17
N ILE A 62 4.40 10.20 3.94
CA ILE A 62 4.92 9.58 2.71
C ILE A 62 6.46 9.55 2.66
N LYS A 63 7.13 10.61 3.13
CA LYS A 63 8.59 10.72 3.08
C LYS A 63 9.26 9.64 3.92
N TYR A 64 8.79 9.42 5.14
CA TYR A 64 9.37 8.45 6.06
C TYR A 64 8.90 7.03 5.73
N GLY A 65 7.62 6.86 5.45
CA GLY A 65 7.05 5.59 5.01
C GLY A 65 7.74 5.03 3.77
N ALA A 66 7.99 5.87 2.74
CA ALA A 66 8.68 5.44 1.53
C ALA A 66 10.14 5.03 1.80
N VAL A 67 10.86 5.77 2.65
CA VAL A 67 12.24 5.40 3.04
C VAL A 67 12.26 4.04 3.74
N VAL A 68 11.36 3.83 4.70
CA VAL A 68 11.25 2.53 5.41
C VAL A 68 10.91 1.43 4.42
N PHE A 69 9.90 1.63 3.57
CA PHE A 69 9.52 0.66 2.53
C PHE A 69 10.71 0.26 1.67
N ILE A 70 11.44 1.23 1.12
CA ILE A 70 12.61 0.97 0.27
C ILE A 70 13.70 0.24 1.04
N SER A 71 14.03 0.67 2.28
CA SER A 71 15.07 0.02 3.09
C SER A 71 14.74 -1.44 3.35
N VAL A 72 13.48 -1.74 3.61
CA VAL A 72 13.00 -3.04 4.01
C VAL A 72 13.00 -4.00 2.81
N ILE A 73 12.60 -3.52 1.63
CA ILE A 73 12.71 -4.26 0.36
C ILE A 73 14.19 -4.55 0.02
N LEU A 74 15.08 -3.58 0.23
CA LEU A 74 16.51 -3.73 -0.04
C LEU A 74 17.14 -4.78 0.89
N VAL A 75 16.81 -4.75 2.18
CA VAL A 75 17.26 -5.76 3.16
C VAL A 75 16.73 -7.14 2.79
N GLY A 76 15.45 -7.27 2.42
CA GLY A 76 14.88 -8.53 1.96
C GLY A 76 15.60 -9.09 0.73
N MET A 77 15.97 -8.22 -0.22
CA MET A 77 16.76 -8.59 -1.40
C MET A 77 18.17 -9.07 -1.05
N LEU A 78 18.86 -8.38 -0.13
CA LEU A 78 20.19 -8.80 0.36
C LEU A 78 20.12 -10.15 1.07
N MET A 79 19.12 -10.34 1.93
CA MET A 79 18.92 -11.60 2.66
C MET A 79 18.71 -12.78 1.73
N ARG A 80 18.01 -12.59 0.62
CA ARG A 80 17.88 -13.63 -0.41
C ARG A 80 19.23 -14.09 -0.96
N LEU A 81 20.18 -13.17 -1.20
CA LEU A 81 21.51 -13.51 -1.72
C LEU A 81 22.29 -14.36 -0.73
N ILE A 82 22.19 -14.03 0.57
CA ILE A 82 22.85 -14.75 1.66
C ILE A 82 22.21 -16.13 1.84
N LEU A 83 20.88 -16.19 1.99
CA LEU A 83 20.16 -17.43 2.31
C LEU A 83 20.03 -18.39 1.13
N ARG A 84 20.27 -17.95 -0.12
CA ARG A 84 20.28 -18.84 -1.29
C ARG A 84 21.32 -19.95 -1.16
N ARG A 85 22.45 -19.70 -0.49
CA ARG A 85 23.51 -20.70 -0.29
C ARG A 85 23.12 -21.79 0.73
N LEU A 86 22.21 -21.48 1.65
CA LEU A 86 21.86 -22.33 2.79
C LEU A 86 20.79 -23.40 2.49
N ARG A 87 20.23 -23.44 1.27
CA ARG A 87 19.21 -24.41 0.83
C ARG A 87 18.05 -24.66 1.82
N LEU A 88 17.65 -23.62 2.56
CA LEU A 88 16.59 -23.68 3.57
C LEU A 88 15.19 -23.88 2.97
N LEU A 89 14.29 -24.51 3.74
CA LEU A 89 12.85 -24.53 3.48
C LEU A 89 12.25 -23.11 3.50
N TYR A 90 11.06 -22.96 2.91
CA TYR A 90 10.36 -21.67 2.80
C TYR A 90 10.10 -21.02 4.17
N LEU A 91 9.46 -21.73 5.10
CA LEU A 91 9.07 -21.18 6.41
C LEU A 91 10.28 -20.66 7.22
N PRO A 92 11.35 -21.46 7.42
CA PRO A 92 12.56 -20.98 8.09
C PRO A 92 13.24 -19.80 7.39
N ARG A 93 13.24 -19.80 6.05
CA ARG A 93 13.82 -18.69 5.27
C ARG A 93 13.08 -17.38 5.49
N VAL A 94 11.74 -17.43 5.49
CA VAL A 94 10.91 -16.26 5.77
C VAL A 94 11.18 -15.77 7.19
N ALA A 95 11.12 -16.65 8.19
CA ALA A 95 11.36 -16.30 9.59
C ALA A 95 12.71 -15.58 9.79
N ILE A 96 13.82 -16.15 9.29
CA ILE A 96 15.15 -15.53 9.40
C ILE A 96 15.18 -14.14 8.72
N THR A 97 14.55 -14.02 7.56
CA THR A 97 14.53 -12.74 6.84
C THR A 97 13.71 -11.69 7.60
N LEU A 98 12.57 -12.07 8.17
CA LEU A 98 11.76 -11.18 9.00
C LEU A 98 12.53 -10.73 10.25
N THR A 99 13.30 -11.63 10.89
CA THR A 99 14.17 -11.26 12.02
C THR A 99 15.18 -10.19 11.60
N VAL A 100 15.88 -10.39 10.49
CA VAL A 100 16.87 -9.40 10.01
C VAL A 100 16.22 -8.08 9.62
N VAL A 101 15.04 -8.12 9.01
CA VAL A 101 14.28 -6.89 8.71
C VAL A 101 13.86 -6.17 9.98
N ALA A 102 13.41 -6.87 11.02
CA ALA A 102 13.06 -6.25 12.29
C ALA A 102 14.27 -5.52 12.91
N PHE A 103 15.45 -6.13 12.91
CA PHE A 103 16.69 -5.48 13.34
C PHE A 103 17.08 -4.30 12.43
N ALA A 104 16.90 -4.42 11.12
CA ALA A 104 17.16 -3.32 10.20
C ALA A 104 16.21 -2.14 10.44
N MET A 105 14.93 -2.40 10.75
CA MET A 105 13.96 -1.37 11.10
C MET A 105 14.33 -0.69 12.41
N LEU A 106 14.75 -1.44 13.43
CA LEU A 106 15.29 -0.86 14.67
C LEU A 106 16.50 0.04 14.37
N ALA A 107 17.43 -0.40 13.52
CA ALA A 107 18.57 0.42 13.12
C ALA A 107 18.13 1.72 12.41
N VAL A 108 17.16 1.64 11.50
CA VAL A 108 16.59 2.84 10.82
C VAL A 108 15.96 3.79 11.82
N LEU A 109 15.24 3.29 12.83
CA LEU A 109 14.63 4.12 13.87
C LEU A 109 15.67 4.80 14.76
N VAL A 110 16.70 4.06 15.19
CA VAL A 110 17.80 4.61 16.00
C VAL A 110 18.56 5.69 15.23
N VAL A 111 18.87 5.44 13.96
CA VAL A 111 19.51 6.43 13.08
C VAL A 111 18.58 7.64 12.87
N GLY A 112 17.28 7.42 12.64
CA GLY A 112 16.30 8.50 12.52
C GLY A 112 16.23 9.38 13.77
N GLY A 113 16.27 8.75 14.95
CA GLY A 113 16.31 9.45 16.24
C GLY A 113 17.58 10.24 16.47
N SER A 114 18.75 9.69 16.11
CA SER A 114 20.04 10.37 16.32
C SER A 114 20.21 11.63 15.45
N PHE A 115 19.62 11.65 14.24
CA PHE A 115 19.58 12.83 13.37
C PHE A 115 18.52 13.87 13.76
N GLN A 116 17.91 13.75 14.96
CA GLN A 116 16.79 14.60 15.43
C GLN A 116 15.61 14.65 14.44
N ARG A 117 15.46 13.65 13.57
CA ARG A 117 14.29 13.48 12.70
C ARG A 117 13.19 12.81 13.52
N THR A 118 12.54 13.60 14.37
CA THR A 118 11.48 13.15 15.30
C THR A 118 10.36 12.37 14.60
N GLY A 119 10.09 12.67 13.32
CA GLY A 119 9.09 11.96 12.52
C GLY A 119 9.44 10.50 12.15
N LEU A 120 10.71 10.08 12.19
CA LEU A 120 11.09 8.66 12.03
C LEU A 120 11.06 7.93 13.37
N ALA A 121 11.51 8.57 14.44
CA ALA A 121 11.62 7.94 15.76
C ALA A 121 10.26 7.78 16.46
N ALA A 122 9.28 8.65 16.16
CA ALA A 122 7.93 8.61 16.74
C ALA A 122 6.94 7.72 15.97
N VAL A 123 7.42 6.94 14.99
CA VAL A 123 6.56 6.06 14.20
C VAL A 123 5.93 4.99 15.11
N SER A 124 4.60 4.90 15.09
CA SER A 124 3.87 3.86 15.81
C SER A 124 4.26 2.46 15.31
N ILE A 125 4.09 1.44 16.16
CA ILE A 125 4.38 0.05 15.78
C ILE A 125 3.52 -0.45 14.60
N PHE A 126 2.34 0.11 14.40
CA PHE A 126 1.39 -0.37 13.41
C PHE A 126 1.89 -0.23 11.95
N PRO A 127 2.34 0.95 11.48
CA PRO A 127 3.05 1.07 10.19
C PRO A 127 4.24 0.13 10.04
N LEU A 128 4.96 -0.16 11.12
CA LEU A 128 6.10 -1.07 11.09
C LEU A 128 5.64 -2.52 10.81
N LEU A 129 4.58 -2.98 11.47
CA LEU A 129 3.99 -4.30 11.20
C LEU A 129 3.52 -4.44 9.75
N ILE A 130 3.00 -3.37 9.15
CA ILE A 130 2.64 -3.34 7.74
C ILE A 130 3.87 -3.58 6.84
N MET A 131 5.01 -2.96 7.16
CA MET A 131 6.28 -3.16 6.43
C MET A 131 6.76 -4.61 6.52
N VAL A 132 6.59 -5.27 7.67
CA VAL A 132 6.89 -6.69 7.85
C VAL A 132 6.00 -7.57 6.95
N ILE A 133 4.69 -7.27 6.85
CA ILE A 133 3.78 -8.01 5.95
C ILE A 133 4.21 -7.84 4.48
N ILE A 134 4.64 -6.64 4.10
CA ILE A 134 5.13 -6.37 2.74
C ILE A 134 6.38 -7.21 2.43
N VAL A 135 7.28 -7.35 3.39
CA VAL A 135 8.49 -8.19 3.25
C VAL A 135 8.12 -9.63 3.02
N GLU A 136 7.18 -10.15 3.79
CA GLU A 136 6.71 -11.53 3.63
C GLU A 136 6.19 -11.76 2.21
N LYS A 137 5.33 -10.85 1.70
CA LYS A 137 4.82 -10.91 0.32
C LYS A 137 5.93 -10.75 -0.72
N PHE A 138 6.91 -9.90 -0.46
CA PHE A 138 8.06 -9.70 -1.34
C PHE A 138 8.93 -10.96 -1.41
N ILE A 139 9.25 -11.59 -0.29
CA ILE A 139 10.03 -12.84 -0.24
C ILE A 139 9.27 -13.96 -0.96
N ALA A 140 7.97 -14.11 -0.69
CA ALA A 140 7.14 -15.09 -1.38
C ALA A 140 7.21 -14.90 -2.90
N ALA A 141 7.01 -13.66 -3.38
CA ALA A 141 7.11 -13.35 -4.80
C ALA A 141 8.52 -13.54 -5.38
N GLN A 142 9.58 -13.24 -4.62
CA GLN A 142 10.96 -13.47 -5.05
C GLN A 142 11.29 -14.95 -5.23
N ILE A 143 10.64 -15.83 -4.46
CA ILE A 143 10.81 -17.28 -4.52
C ILE A 143 9.95 -17.85 -5.65
N GLU A 144 8.67 -17.48 -5.74
CA GLU A 144 7.71 -18.01 -6.72
C GLU A 144 7.91 -17.47 -8.13
N LYS A 145 8.14 -16.16 -8.27
CA LYS A 145 8.12 -15.44 -9.56
C LYS A 145 9.48 -14.89 -9.97
N GLY A 146 10.49 -15.08 -9.13
CA GLY A 146 11.86 -14.60 -9.35
C GLY A 146 12.05 -13.12 -8.97
N ASN A 147 13.32 -12.72 -8.90
CA ASN A 147 13.71 -11.42 -8.36
C ASN A 147 13.24 -10.23 -9.21
N ARG A 148 13.35 -10.33 -10.55
CA ARG A 148 12.93 -9.26 -11.47
C ARG A 148 11.44 -8.96 -11.30
N THR A 149 10.62 -10.01 -11.28
CA THR A 149 9.17 -9.87 -11.08
C THR A 149 8.84 -9.32 -9.70
N ALA A 150 9.50 -9.79 -8.64
CA ALA A 150 9.26 -9.29 -7.29
C ALA A 150 9.61 -7.80 -7.12
N ILE A 151 10.71 -7.34 -7.72
CA ILE A 151 11.08 -5.93 -7.73
C ILE A 151 10.04 -5.11 -8.51
N LEU A 152 9.61 -5.59 -9.68
CA LEU A 152 8.57 -4.92 -10.45
C LEU A 152 7.27 -4.79 -9.64
N LEU A 153 6.83 -5.87 -8.99
CA LEU A 153 5.66 -5.86 -8.11
C LEU A 153 5.81 -4.90 -6.93
N ALA A 154 7.01 -4.79 -6.35
CA ALA A 154 7.28 -3.85 -5.25
C ALA A 154 7.21 -2.39 -5.73
N VAL A 155 7.77 -2.09 -6.91
CA VAL A 155 7.71 -0.75 -7.52
C VAL A 155 6.28 -0.39 -7.89
N GLU A 156 5.54 -1.31 -8.52
CA GLU A 156 4.12 -1.13 -8.87
C GLU A 156 3.26 -0.93 -7.61
N THR A 157 3.52 -1.70 -6.55
CA THR A 157 2.86 -1.53 -5.24
C THR A 157 3.16 -0.15 -4.65
N LEU A 158 4.43 0.28 -4.65
CA LEU A 158 4.83 1.58 -4.15
C LEU A 158 4.17 2.72 -4.94
N ALA A 159 4.15 2.63 -6.27
CA ALA A 159 3.54 3.63 -7.15
C ALA A 159 2.04 3.79 -6.88
N ILE A 160 1.30 2.66 -6.80
CA ILE A 160 -0.13 2.69 -6.45
C ILE A 160 -0.33 3.27 -5.04
N SER A 161 0.54 2.94 -4.10
CA SER A 161 0.41 3.40 -2.72
C SER A 161 0.70 4.89 -2.57
N VAL A 162 1.65 5.43 -3.32
CA VAL A 162 1.92 6.86 -3.39
C VAL A 162 0.71 7.60 -3.98
N ALA A 163 0.17 7.12 -5.11
CA ALA A 163 -1.01 7.74 -5.71
C ALA A 163 -2.24 7.66 -4.79
N GLY A 164 -2.45 6.51 -4.14
CA GLY A 164 -3.53 6.30 -3.19
C GLY A 164 -3.38 7.12 -1.91
N TYR A 165 -2.15 7.38 -1.44
CA TYR A 165 -1.88 8.31 -0.35
C TYR A 165 -2.36 9.72 -0.70
N TYR A 166 -1.99 10.25 -1.87
CA TYR A 166 -2.43 11.58 -2.29
C TYR A 166 -3.94 11.67 -2.50
N LEU A 167 -4.57 10.58 -2.98
CA LEU A 167 -6.02 10.50 -3.07
C LEU A 167 -6.68 10.53 -1.68
N ALA A 168 -6.16 9.77 -0.74
CA ALA A 168 -6.69 9.65 0.61
C ALA A 168 -6.45 10.91 1.46
N SER A 169 -5.35 11.62 1.21
CA SER A 169 -5.01 12.87 1.90
C SER A 169 -5.60 14.11 1.22
N TRP A 170 -6.43 13.96 0.19
CA TRP A 170 -6.97 15.09 -0.55
C TRP A 170 -8.11 15.75 0.25
N GLU A 171 -7.88 16.99 0.71
CA GLU A 171 -8.86 17.73 1.52
C GLU A 171 -10.23 17.86 0.85
N GLY A 172 -10.29 18.04 -0.47
CA GLY A 172 -11.55 18.13 -1.20
C GLY A 172 -12.38 16.84 -1.12
N LEU A 173 -11.69 15.69 -1.16
CA LEU A 173 -12.31 14.38 -1.02
C LEU A 173 -12.80 14.14 0.40
N ILE A 174 -11.97 14.43 1.41
CA ILE A 174 -12.32 14.31 2.83
C ILE A 174 -13.54 15.20 3.14
N ASN A 175 -13.50 16.47 2.73
CA ASN A 175 -14.60 17.42 2.93
C ASN A 175 -15.92 16.94 2.32
N SER A 176 -15.86 16.37 1.10
CA SER A 176 -17.05 15.85 0.41
C SER A 176 -17.64 14.65 1.13
N ILE A 177 -16.81 13.73 1.62
CA ILE A 177 -17.23 12.52 2.35
C ILE A 177 -17.81 12.88 3.72
N VAL A 178 -17.15 13.79 4.44
CA VAL A 178 -17.59 14.23 5.76
C VAL A 178 -18.92 15.01 5.67
N SER A 179 -19.14 15.73 4.56
CA SER A 179 -20.40 16.41 4.29
C SER A 179 -21.51 15.44 3.85
N TYR A 180 -21.16 14.43 3.04
CA TYR A 180 -22.12 13.44 2.50
C TYR A 180 -21.62 11.99 2.69
N PRO A 181 -21.69 11.43 3.91
CA PRO A 181 -21.14 10.09 4.18
C PRO A 181 -21.83 8.98 3.37
N TRP A 182 -23.11 9.17 3.05
CA TRP A 182 -23.91 8.24 2.24
C TRP A 182 -23.37 8.08 0.82
N ALA A 183 -22.61 9.04 0.29
CA ALA A 183 -22.00 8.94 -1.03
C ALA A 183 -21.03 7.74 -1.12
N VAL A 184 -20.43 7.32 0.01
CA VAL A 184 -19.57 6.13 0.08
C VAL A 184 -20.34 4.86 -0.32
N LEU A 185 -21.66 4.79 -0.11
CA LEU A 185 -22.45 3.63 -0.52
C LEU A 185 -22.54 3.48 -2.05
N LEU A 186 -22.40 4.58 -2.81
CA LEU A 186 -22.39 4.54 -4.28
C LEU A 186 -21.17 3.79 -4.85
N ILE A 187 -20.16 3.57 -4.02
CA ILE A 187 -18.97 2.78 -4.37
C ILE A 187 -19.32 1.31 -4.61
N ILE A 188 -20.36 0.79 -3.95
CA ILE A 188 -20.79 -0.60 -4.11
C ILE A 188 -21.27 -0.87 -5.55
N PRO A 189 -22.30 -0.18 -6.08
CA PRO A 189 -22.72 -0.39 -7.46
C PRO A 189 -21.63 -0.04 -8.47
N PHE A 190 -20.77 0.94 -8.16
CA PHE A 190 -19.62 1.27 -9.00
C PHE A 190 -18.63 0.08 -9.11
N ASN A 191 -18.28 -0.56 -8.00
CA ASN A 191 -17.43 -1.76 -8.02
C ASN A 191 -18.10 -2.95 -8.71
N VAL A 192 -19.43 -3.10 -8.60
CA VAL A 192 -20.17 -4.13 -9.34
C VAL A 192 -20.07 -3.87 -10.86
N PHE A 193 -20.22 -2.63 -11.29
CA PHE A 193 -20.03 -2.26 -12.69
C PHE A 193 -18.58 -2.50 -13.15
N LEU A 194 -17.61 -2.08 -12.35
CA LEU A 194 -16.19 -2.30 -12.60
C LEU A 194 -15.89 -3.81 -12.72
N GLY A 195 -16.43 -4.65 -11.83
CA GLY A 195 -16.25 -6.10 -11.86
C GLY A 195 -16.83 -6.79 -13.10
N LYS A 196 -17.86 -6.19 -13.72
CA LYS A 196 -18.43 -6.66 -15.00
C LYS A 196 -17.67 -6.14 -16.22
N TRP A 197 -16.69 -5.25 -16.04
CA TRP A 197 -15.94 -4.69 -17.15
C TRP A 197 -14.93 -5.72 -17.70
N THR A 198 -15.28 -6.29 -18.85
CA THR A 198 -14.46 -7.23 -19.64
C THR A 198 -13.59 -6.56 -20.70
N GLY A 199 -13.46 -5.23 -20.66
CA GLY A 199 -12.65 -4.47 -21.62
C GLY A 199 -11.16 -4.85 -21.53
N LEU A 200 -10.45 -4.78 -22.66
CA LEU A 200 -9.00 -4.94 -22.71
C LEU A 200 -8.33 -3.91 -21.79
N ARG A 201 -7.31 -4.34 -21.05
CA ARG A 201 -6.56 -3.43 -20.16
C ARG A 201 -5.85 -2.37 -21.02
N LEU A 202 -5.71 -1.13 -20.55
CA LEU A 202 -4.95 -0.09 -21.25
C LEU A 202 -3.51 -0.55 -21.57
N SER A 203 -2.90 -1.31 -20.66
CA SER A 203 -1.60 -1.96 -20.88
C SER A 203 -1.62 -2.99 -22.02
N GLU A 204 -2.74 -3.68 -22.25
CA GLU A 204 -2.91 -4.58 -23.39
C GLU A 204 -3.08 -3.77 -24.68
N TYR A 205 -3.79 -2.65 -24.63
CA TYR A 205 -3.92 -1.76 -25.78
C TYR A 205 -2.55 -1.24 -26.25
N TRP A 206 -1.68 -0.86 -25.31
CA TRP A 206 -0.29 -0.49 -25.62
C TRP A 206 0.53 -1.66 -26.17
N ARG A 207 0.37 -2.87 -25.61
CA ARG A 207 1.11 -4.06 -26.07
C ARG A 207 0.66 -4.55 -27.46
N PHE A 208 -0.63 -4.43 -27.79
CA PHE A 208 -1.19 -4.90 -29.07
C PHE A 208 -1.19 -3.82 -30.17
N ARG A 209 -0.78 -2.59 -29.86
CA ARG A 209 -0.66 -1.50 -30.85
C ARG A 209 0.30 -1.85 -32.00
N GLU A 210 1.33 -2.65 -31.73
CA GLU A 210 2.29 -3.09 -32.76
C GLU A 210 1.69 -4.11 -33.74
N ILE A 211 0.69 -4.88 -33.33
CA ILE A 211 0.05 -5.91 -34.17
C ILE A 211 -1.06 -5.28 -35.03
N ILE A 212 -1.79 -4.29 -34.51
CA ILE A 212 -2.86 -3.59 -35.24
C ILE A 212 -2.32 -2.71 -36.38
N LYS A 213 -1.07 -2.23 -36.28
CA LYS A 213 -0.46 -1.40 -37.34
C LYS A 213 0.01 -2.20 -38.57
N LYS A 214 -0.10 -3.54 -38.54
CA LYS A 214 0.35 -4.43 -39.63
C LYS A 214 -0.79 -5.23 -40.29
N SER A 215 -2.03 -4.87 -39.99
CA SER A 215 -3.25 -5.37 -40.63
C SER A 215 -3.87 -4.30 -41.52
#